data_AF-T1AEW7-F1
#
_entry.id   AF-T1AEW7-F1
#
_cell.length_a   1.000
_cell.length_b   1.000
_cell.length_c   1.000
_cell.angle_alpha   90.00
_cell.angle_beta   90.00
_cell.angle_gamma   90.00
#
_symmetry.space_group_name_H-M   'P 1'
#
loop_
_entity.id
_entity.type
_entity.pdbx_description
1 polymer ?
#
loop_
_entity_poly.entity_id
_entity_poly.type
_entity_poly.pdbx_seq_one_letter_code
_entity_poly.pdbx_strand_id
1 'polypeptide(L)' 'PTTPVSDRATNTSGRISFKYAPIRSLLFRGSWSQGFRVPSISEFFAGQFQSFNALTDPCVLTPTLPNCPTHAVQPLA' A
#
# COMPACT_ATOMS: atom_id res chain seq x y z
N PRO A 1 24.70 11.13 -10.30
CA PRO A 1 24.36 9.69 -10.28
C PRO A 1 22.88 9.49 -10.62
N THR A 2 22.54 9.63 -11.90
CA THR A 2 21.19 9.41 -12.44
C THR A 2 21.09 7.95 -12.83
N THR A 3 20.73 7.08 -11.89
CA THR A 3 20.33 5.72 -12.25
C THR A 3 19.08 5.85 -13.13
N PRO A 4 19.01 5.17 -14.30
CA PRO A 4 17.82 5.21 -15.13
C PRO A 4 16.66 4.64 -14.30
N VAL A 5 15.68 5.48 -14.00
CA VAL A 5 14.42 5.04 -13.41
C VAL A 5 13.75 4.17 -14.48
N SER A 6 13.48 2.92 -14.12
CA SER A 6 12.74 2.02 -14.99
C SER A 6 11.28 2.46 -14.98
N ASP A 7 10.88 3.29 -15.96
CA ASP A 7 9.54 3.90 -16.09
C ASP A 7 8.42 2.90 -16.44
N ARG A 8 8.74 1.61 -16.49
CA ARG A 8 7.80 0.55 -16.86
C ARG A 8 7.86 -0.62 -15.91
N ALA A 9 6.72 -0.93 -15.30
CA ALA A 9 6.56 -2.18 -14.58
C ALA A 9 6.53 -3.37 -15.57
N THR A 10 7.44 -4.33 -15.41
CA THR A 10 7.52 -5.54 -16.25
C THR A 10 7.24 -6.77 -15.38
N ASN A 11 6.32 -7.65 -15.82
CA ASN A 11 5.97 -8.88 -15.12
C ASN A 11 5.71 -10.02 -16.11
N THR A 12 6.18 -11.22 -15.77
CA THR A 12 5.87 -12.45 -16.50
C THR A 12 4.89 -13.26 -15.67
N SER A 13 3.62 -13.26 -16.04
CA SER A 13 2.57 -14.02 -15.37
C SER A 13 2.15 -15.22 -16.23
N GLY A 14 2.09 -16.39 -15.58
CA GLY A 14 1.65 -17.64 -16.20
C GLY A 14 0.23 -18.03 -15.78
N ARG A 15 -0.49 -18.69 -16.69
CA ARG A 15 -1.79 -19.31 -16.40
C ARG A 15 -1.81 -20.74 -16.89
N ILE A 16 -2.27 -21.65 -16.04
CA ILE A 16 -2.54 -23.04 -16.39
C ILE A 16 -3.95 -23.42 -15.95
N SER A 17 -4.63 -24.22 -16.76
CA SER A 17 -5.99 -24.68 -16.45
C SER A 17 -6.16 -26.10 -16.94
N PHE A 18 -6.75 -26.94 -16.11
CA PHE A 18 -7.04 -28.33 -16.44
C PHE A 18 -8.52 -28.64 -16.26
N LYS A 19 -9.01 -29.51 -17.13
CA LYS A 19 -10.35 -30.09 -17.06
C LYS A 19 -10.21 -31.59 -17.17
N TYR A 20 -10.81 -32.30 -16.23
CA TYR A 20 -10.80 -33.75 -16.21
C TYR A 20 -12.21 -34.27 -15.96
N ALA A 21 -12.72 -35.09 -16.88
CA ALA A 21 -14.06 -35.64 -16.84
C ALA A 21 -13.99 -37.17 -16.85
N PRO A 22 -13.93 -37.82 -15.67
CA PRO A 22 -13.82 -39.27 -15.60
C PRO A 22 -15.09 -40.01 -16.06
N ILE A 23 -16.27 -39.39 -15.90
CA ILE A 23 -17.57 -39.92 -16.33
C ILE A 23 -18.47 -38.77 -16.80
N ARG A 24 -19.52 -39.05 -17.59
CA ARG A 24 -20.37 -38.00 -18.19
C ARG A 24 -21.11 -37.11 -17.18
N SER A 25 -21.24 -37.57 -15.94
CA SER A 25 -21.93 -36.86 -14.85
C SER A 25 -21.00 -36.07 -13.91
N LEU A 26 -19.67 -36.22 -14.03
CA LEU A 26 -18.73 -35.61 -13.09
C LEU A 26 -17.56 -34.98 -13.82
N LEU A 27 -17.25 -33.73 -13.49
CA LEU A 27 -16.21 -32.97 -14.17
C LEU A 27 -15.45 -32.09 -13.17
N PHE A 28 -14.15 -32.33 -13.09
CA PHE A 28 -13.21 -31.58 -12.27
C PHE A 28 -12.57 -30.46 -13.08
N ARG A 29 -12.52 -29.26 -12.50
CA ARG A 29 -11.90 -28.08 -13.09
C ARG A 29 -10.94 -27.49 -12.08
N GLY A 30 -9.70 -27.29 -12.49
CA GLY A 30 -8.74 -26.52 -11.72
C GLY A 30 -8.11 -25.45 -12.59
N SER A 31 -7.95 -24.26 -12.04
CA SER A 31 -7.24 -23.16 -12.69
C SER A 31 -6.27 -22.56 -11.72
N TRP A 32 -5.02 -22.45 -12.15
CA TRP A 32 -3.96 -21.76 -11.41
C TRP A 32 -3.46 -20.60 -12.26
N SER A 33 -3.49 -19.40 -11.71
CA SER A 33 -3.08 -18.19 -12.42
C SER A 33 -2.34 -17.25 -11.48
N GLN A 34 -1.25 -16.67 -11.98
CA GLN A 34 -0.56 -15.57 -11.32
C GLN A 34 -1.20 -14.25 -11.77
N GLY A 35 -1.61 -13.42 -10.81
CA GLY A 35 -2.12 -12.08 -11.06
C GLY A 35 -1.02 -11.04 -10.89
N PHE A 36 -0.95 -10.07 -11.80
CA PHE A 36 -0.06 -8.92 -11.66
C PHE A 36 -0.87 -7.63 -11.57
N ARG A 37 -0.52 -6.78 -10.61
CA ARG A 37 -1.07 -5.43 -10.47
C ARG A 37 0.06 -4.42 -10.60
N VAL A 38 -0.12 -3.44 -11.48
CA VAL A 38 0.82 -2.31 -11.59
C VAL A 38 0.64 -1.40 -10.36
N PRO A 39 1.74 -0.89 -9.78
CA PRO A 39 1.68 0.12 -8.73
C PRO A 39 0.98 1.39 -9.21
N SER A 40 0.36 2.11 -8.30
CA SER A 40 -0.27 3.41 -8.58
C SER A 40 0.79 4.47 -8.91
N ILE A 41 0.38 5.57 -9.57
CA ILE A 41 1.27 6.69 -9.93
C ILE A 41 1.97 7.25 -8.68
N SER A 42 1.23 7.38 -7.57
CA SER A 42 1.79 7.82 -6.30
C SER A 42 2.87 6.86 -5.78
N GLU A 43 2.74 5.55 -5.96
CA GLU A 43 3.77 4.59 -5.52
C GLU A 43 4.97 4.53 -6.48
N PHE A 44 4.78 4.91 -7.74
CA PHE A 44 5.82 4.89 -8.77
C PHE A 44 6.74 6.13 -8.73
N PHE A 45 6.17 7.28 -8.40
CA PHE A 45 6.87 8.57 -8.38
C PHE A 45 7.01 9.18 -6.99
N ALA A 46 6.47 8.55 -5.93
CA ALA A 46 6.75 9.01 -4.57
C ALA A 46 8.21 8.77 -4.22
N GLY A 47 8.83 9.81 -3.62
CA GLY A 47 10.08 9.65 -2.89
C GLY A 47 9.90 8.78 -1.65
N GLN A 48 11.01 8.46 -0.99
CA GLN A 48 11.03 7.75 0.29
C GLN A 48 10.10 8.47 1.29
N PHE A 49 8.97 7.84 1.63
CA PHE A 49 8.11 8.33 2.71
C PHE A 49 8.76 7.98 4.05
N GLN A 50 9.25 9.00 4.74
CA GLN A 50 9.67 8.87 6.12
C GLN A 50 8.46 9.17 7.01
N SER A 51 7.98 8.15 7.72
CA SER A 51 7.07 8.34 8.83
C SER A 51 7.88 8.80 10.04
N PHE A 52 7.64 10.03 10.49
CA PHE A 52 8.17 10.55 11.73
C PHE A 52 7.30 10.08 12.90
N ASN A 53 7.89 9.91 14.07
CA ASN A 53 7.11 9.69 15.29
C ASN A 53 6.11 10.84 15.45
N ALA A 54 4.90 10.53 15.92
CA ALA A 54 3.91 11.55 16.23
C ALA A 54 4.48 12.51 17.28
N LEU A 55 4.86 13.71 16.84
CA LEU A 55 5.25 14.80 17.71
C LEU A 55 3.97 15.31 18.37
N THR A 56 3.74 14.90 19.62
CA THR A 56 2.69 15.50 20.44
C THR A 56 3.22 16.82 20.95
N ASP A 57 2.56 17.91 20.56
CA ASP A 57 2.92 19.23 21.04
C ASP A 57 2.79 19.27 22.58
N PRO A 58 3.83 19.70 23.32
CA PRO A 58 3.82 19.70 24.78
C PRO A 58 2.73 20.61 25.37
N CYS A 59 2.17 21.54 24.59
CA CYS A 59 1.00 22.33 24.98
C CYS A 59 -0.29 21.51 25.04
N VAL A 60 -0.35 20.33 24.42
CA VAL A 60 -1.48 19.39 24.50
C VAL A 60 -1.45 18.59 25.80
N LEU A 61 -0.24 18.22 26.26
CA LEU A 61 -0.04 17.43 27.49
C LEU A 61 -0.01 18.30 28.76
N THR A 62 0.51 19.52 28.63
CA THR A 62 0.68 20.46 29.74
C THR A 62 0.35 21.89 29.29
N PRO A 63 -0.93 22.31 29.36
CA PRO A 63 -1.39 23.63 28.92
C PRO A 63 -0.88 24.79 29.79
N THR A 64 -0.09 24.50 30.82
CA THR A 64 0.49 25.48 31.75
C THR A 64 1.90 25.93 31.36
N LEU A 65 2.45 25.43 30.24
CA LEU A 65 3.78 25.85 29.78
C LEU A 65 3.76 27.30 29.27
N PRO A 66 4.83 28.09 29.54
CA PRO A 66 4.94 29.45 29.03
C PRO A 66 5.04 29.41 27.48
N ASN A 67 4.18 30.17 26.79
CA ASN A 67 4.01 30.28 25.32
C ASN A 67 2.89 29.44 24.67
N CYS A 68 2.18 28.59 25.41
CA CYS A 68 1.10 27.81 24.83
C CYS A 68 -0.14 28.66 24.49
N PRO A 69 -0.70 28.57 23.27
CA PRO A 69 -1.91 29.29 22.91
C PRO A 69 -3.12 28.69 23.65
N THR A 70 -3.92 29.54 24.31
CA THR A 70 -5.12 29.18 25.08
C THR A 70 -6.25 28.54 24.24
N HIS A 71 -6.04 28.34 22.94
CA HIS A 71 -7.01 27.82 21.97
C HIS A 71 -6.60 26.48 21.32
N ALA A 72 -5.51 25.84 21.74
CA ALA A 72 -5.05 24.56 21.17
C ALA A 72 -5.83 23.31 21.64
N VAL A 73 -7.11 23.45 21.99
CA VAL A 73 -7.98 22.30 22.22
C VAL A 73 -8.51 21.84 20.86
N GLN A 74 -7.66 21.21 20.04
CA GLN A 74 -8.17 20.49 18.88
C GLN A 74 -8.86 19.21 19.38
N PRO A 75 -10.18 19.04 19.13
CA PRO A 75 -10.81 17.76 19.38
C PRO A 75 -10.19 16.76 18.39
N LEU A 76 -9.51 15.75 18.93
CA LEU A 76 -9.10 14.58 18.17
C LEU A 76 -10.37 13.89 17.64
N ALA A 77 -10.59 13.99 16.33
CA ALA A 77 -11.45 13.12 15.56
C ALA A 77 -10.57 12.15 14.76
#